data_AF-A0A3D5KYR7-F1
#
_entry.id   AF-A0A3D5KYR7-F1
#
_cell.length_a   1.000
_cell.length_b   1.000
_cell.length_c   1.000
_cell.angle_alpha   90.00
_cell.angle_beta   90.00
_cell.angle_gamma   90.00
#
_symmetry.space_group_name_H-M   'P 1'
#
loop_
_entity.id
_entity.type
_entity.pdbx_description
1 polymer ?
#
loop_
_entity_poly.entity_id
_entity_poly.type
_entity_poly.pdbx_seq_one_letter_code
_entity_poly.pdbx_strand_id
1 'polypeptide(L)'
;FNCKPQRFLKSGEKKITFTSNGEIRNNTLFPAKPIILIYGNGTAGIGQKTIEVKGNTYPYVEVDCETMDASYGATNCNSLISLTSGVFPVLSPGDNGITLGKGITKIELIPRWWIV
;
A
#
# COMPACT_ATOMS: atom_id res chain seq x y z
N PHE A 1 -0.10 26.02 14.87
CA PHE A 1 0.10 24.64 14.41
C PHE A 1 -1.18 23.86 14.64
N ASN A 2 -1.86 23.43 13.57
CA ASN A 2 -2.99 22.51 13.67
C ASN A 2 -2.50 21.14 13.23
N CYS A 3 -1.90 20.39 14.16
CA CYS A 3 -1.48 19.02 13.89
C CYS A 3 -2.72 18.14 13.97
N LYS A 4 -2.92 17.23 13.01
CA LYS A 4 -3.93 16.17 13.15
C LYS A 4 -3.67 15.45 14.49
N PRO A 5 -4.69 15.08 15.28
CA PRO A 5 -4.51 14.43 16.59
C PRO A 5 -3.96 13.00 16.50
N GLN A 6 -3.39 12.61 15.36
CA GLN A 6 -2.90 11.27 15.10
C GLN A 6 -1.46 11.14 15.59
N ARG A 7 -1.21 10.17 16.47
CA ARG A 7 0.13 9.77 16.88
C ARG A 7 0.56 8.53 16.10
N PHE A 8 1.52 8.68 15.19
CA PHE A 8 2.08 7.58 14.43
C PHE A 8 2.98 6.69 15.30
N LEU A 9 2.83 5.38 15.16
CA LEU A 9 3.66 4.39 15.86
C LEU A 9 4.93 4.09 15.06
N LYS A 10 6.06 3.95 15.74
CA LYS A 10 7.34 3.55 15.11
C LYS A 10 7.28 2.21 14.39
N SER A 11 6.47 1.28 14.87
CA SER A 11 6.22 0.01 14.19
C SER A 11 5.56 0.19 12.82
N GLY A 12 4.80 1.28 12.61
CA GLY A 12 4.16 1.61 11.34
C GLY A 12 5.10 2.25 10.32
N GLU A 13 6.29 2.69 10.73
CA GLU A 13 7.34 3.22 9.83
C GLU A 13 8.20 2.09 9.24
N LYS A 14 8.15 0.88 9.83
CA LYS A 14 8.94 -0.26 9.37
C LYS A 14 8.35 -0.82 8.09
N LYS A 15 9.16 -0.83 7.03
CA LYS A 15 8.87 -1.48 5.76
C LYS A 15 8.79 -3.00 5.96
N ILE A 16 7.73 -3.60 5.43
CA ILE A 16 7.48 -5.05 5.42
C ILE A 16 7.51 -5.52 3.98
N THR A 17 8.26 -6.58 3.70
CA THR A 17 8.46 -7.09 2.35
C THR A 17 7.75 -8.42 2.18
N PHE A 18 6.96 -8.54 1.11
CA PHE A 18 6.28 -9.74 0.69
C PHE A 18 6.84 -10.19 -0.67
N THR A 19 7.34 -11.42 -0.73
CA THR A 19 7.77 -12.08 -1.99
C THR A 19 6.81 -13.21 -2.40
N SER A 20 5.80 -13.46 -1.57
CA SER A 20 4.69 -14.38 -1.80
C SER A 20 3.44 -13.82 -1.11
N ASN A 21 2.28 -14.44 -1.36
CA ASN A 21 1.06 -14.13 -0.60
C ASN A 21 1.33 -14.25 0.90
N GLY A 22 0.65 -13.41 1.68
CA GLY A 22 0.79 -13.35 3.12
C GLY A 22 -0.30 -12.49 3.75
N GLU A 23 -0.07 -12.08 4.98
CA GLU A 23 -1.00 -11.25 5.73
C GLU A 23 -0.25 -10.24 6.59
N ILE A 24 -0.92 -9.13 6.90
CA ILE A 24 -0.46 -8.14 7.86
C ILE A 24 -1.57 -7.81 8.84
N ARG A 25 -1.25 -7.87 10.13
CA ARG A 25 -2.18 -7.55 11.20
C ARG A 25 -2.01 -6.10 11.66
N ASN A 26 -3.07 -5.31 11.57
CA ASN A 26 -3.17 -4.03 12.22
C ASN A 26 -3.66 -4.23 13.66
N ASN A 27 -2.78 -4.02 14.64
CA ASN A 27 -3.09 -4.14 16.06
C ASN A 27 -3.71 -2.86 16.66
N THR A 28 -3.90 -1.79 15.87
CA THR A 28 -4.57 -0.58 16.34
C THR A 28 -6.07 -0.63 16.04
N LEU A 29 -6.83 0.24 16.69
CA LEU A 29 -8.27 0.38 16.47
C LEU A 29 -8.61 1.24 15.24
N PHE A 30 -7.61 1.78 14.54
CA PHE A 30 -7.80 2.76 13.50
C PHE A 30 -7.32 2.25 12.14
N PRO A 31 -8.07 2.50 11.05
CA PRO A 31 -7.61 2.16 9.72
C PRO A 31 -6.38 2.98 9.35
N ALA A 32 -5.33 2.30 8.91
CA ALA A 32 -4.09 2.94 8.48
C ALA A 32 -4.02 3.00 6.96
N LYS A 33 -3.41 4.07 6.44
CA LYS A 33 -3.25 4.30 5.00
C LYS A 33 -1.78 4.07 4.63
N PRO A 34 -1.46 2.91 4.03
CA PRO A 34 -0.08 2.53 3.82
C PRO A 34 0.56 3.26 2.64
N ILE A 35 1.89 3.17 2.56
CA ILE A 35 2.63 3.31 1.31
C ILE A 35 2.90 1.90 0.78
N ILE A 36 2.66 1.67 -0.50
CA ILE A 36 2.81 0.36 -1.13
C ILE A 36 3.74 0.50 -2.33
N LEU A 37 4.87 -0.19 -2.34
CA LEU A 37 5.77 -0.27 -3.48
C LEU A 37 5.53 -1.61 -4.17
N ILE A 38 5.06 -1.56 -5.41
CA ILE A 38 4.69 -2.73 -6.20
C ILE A 38 5.75 -2.96 -7.27
N TYR A 39 6.36 -4.15 -7.28
CA TYR A 39 7.40 -4.53 -8.24
C TYR A 39 6.80 -5.47 -9.30
N GLY A 40 6.83 -5.02 -10.56
CA GLY A 40 6.31 -5.76 -11.70
C GLY A 40 4.99 -5.21 -12.26
N ASN A 41 4.32 -6.03 -13.06
CA ASN A 41 3.04 -5.72 -13.71
C ASN A 41 2.05 -6.83 -13.39
N GLY A 42 0.83 -6.47 -13.00
CA GLY A 42 -0.17 -7.44 -12.55
C GLY A 42 -1.05 -6.88 -11.45
N THR A 43 -1.71 -7.78 -10.72
CA THR A 43 -2.64 -7.41 -9.64
C THR A 43 -2.00 -7.58 -8.26
N ALA A 44 -2.17 -6.58 -7.41
CA ALA A 44 -1.77 -6.60 -6.01
C ALA A 44 -3.01 -6.44 -5.13
N GLY A 45 -3.32 -7.44 -4.31
CA GLY A 45 -4.40 -7.40 -3.33
C GLY A 45 -3.89 -6.91 -1.98
N ILE A 46 -4.55 -5.89 -1.41
CA ILE A 46 -4.22 -5.32 -0.10
C ILE A 46 -5.51 -5.22 0.70
N GLY A 47 -5.66 -6.09 1.70
CA GLY A 47 -6.91 -6.26 2.44
C GLY A 47 -8.05 -6.63 1.51
N GLN A 48 -9.11 -5.83 1.49
CA GLN A 48 -10.27 -6.03 0.62
C GLN A 48 -10.18 -5.29 -0.72
N LYS A 49 -9.05 -4.65 -1.03
CA LYS A 49 -8.88 -3.83 -2.23
C LYS A 49 -7.83 -4.43 -3.16
N THR A 50 -7.95 -4.14 -4.45
CA THR A 50 -7.03 -4.61 -5.48
C THR A 50 -6.53 -3.44 -6.31
N ILE A 51 -5.21 -3.38 -6.48
CA ILE A 51 -4.50 -2.47 -7.35
C ILE A 51 -4.01 -3.27 -8.54
N GLU A 52 -4.32 -2.83 -9.75
CA GLU A 52 -3.77 -3.39 -10.98
C GLU A 52 -2.71 -2.43 -11.53
N VAL A 53 -1.51 -2.95 -11.80
CA VAL A 53 -0.40 -2.21 -12.39
C VAL A 53 -0.22 -2.68 -13.83
N LYS A 54 -0.33 -1.76 -14.80
CA LYS A 54 -0.20 -2.02 -16.24
C LYS A 54 0.87 -1.14 -16.86
N GLY A 55 1.69 -1.74 -17.71
CA GLY A 55 2.67 -1.02 -18.54
C GLY A 55 3.78 -0.34 -17.72
N ASN A 56 4.02 -0.77 -16.48
CA ASN A 56 5.10 -0.25 -15.67
C ASN A 56 6.46 -0.64 -16.27
N THR A 57 7.27 0.37 -16.54
CA THR A 57 8.66 0.27 -17.02
C THR A 57 9.69 0.63 -15.95
N TYR A 58 9.24 1.08 -14.78
CA TYR A 58 10.09 1.41 -13.63
C TYR A 58 10.33 0.17 -12.75
N PRO A 59 11.40 0.17 -11.92
CA PRO A 59 11.67 -0.93 -10.99
C PRO A 59 10.50 -1.25 -10.05
N TYR A 60 9.75 -0.22 -9.64
CA TYR A 60 8.53 -0.33 -8.85
C TYR A 60 7.62 0.88 -9.08
N VAL A 61 6.36 0.75 -8.69
CA VAL A 61 5.43 1.86 -8.54
C VAL A 61 5.13 2.05 -7.07
N GLU A 62 5.38 3.25 -6.54
CA GLU A 62 4.99 3.64 -5.19
C GLU A 62 3.55 4.15 -5.24
N VAL A 63 2.68 3.61 -4.38
CA VAL A 63 1.28 4.00 -4.21
C VAL A 63 1.11 4.51 -2.79
N ASP A 64 0.92 5.82 -2.63
CA ASP A 64 0.67 6.44 -1.33
C ASP A 64 -0.85 6.57 -1.11
N CYS A 65 -1.38 5.83 -0.14
CA CYS A 65 -2.81 5.78 0.14
C CYS A 65 -3.30 6.97 0.98
N GLU A 66 -2.40 7.78 1.57
CA GLU A 66 -2.77 9.03 2.26
C GLU A 66 -2.95 10.16 1.26
N THR A 67 -2.04 10.32 0.30
CA THR A 67 -2.13 11.34 -0.74
C THR A 67 -2.95 10.90 -1.96
N MET A 68 -3.28 9.61 -2.06
CA MET A 68 -4.01 9.03 -3.17
C MET A 68 -3.30 9.24 -4.51
N ASP A 69 -1.98 9.01 -4.52
CA ASP A 69 -1.12 9.24 -5.67
C ASP A 69 -0.21 8.02 -5.92
N ALA A 70 0.15 7.81 -7.18
CA ALA A 70 1.15 6.83 -7.58
C ALA A 70 2.32 7.50 -8.29
N SER A 71 3.54 7.15 -7.88
CA SER A 71 4.76 7.77 -8.39
C SER A 71 5.96 6.83 -8.38
N TYR A 72 7.02 7.24 -9.07
CA TYR A 72 8.35 6.69 -8.94
C TYR A 72 9.34 7.86 -8.81
N GLY A 73 9.81 8.12 -7.60
CA GLY A 73 10.59 9.31 -7.29
C GLY A 73 9.79 10.59 -7.58
N ALA A 74 10.22 11.37 -8.58
CA ALA A 74 9.52 12.60 -9.00
C ALA A 74 8.56 12.38 -10.18
N THR A 75 8.47 11.16 -10.73
CA THR A 75 7.66 10.87 -11.90
C THR A 75 6.27 10.40 -11.50
N ASN A 76 5.23 10.97 -12.10
CA ASN A 76 3.86 10.53 -11.89
C ASN A 76 3.60 9.19 -12.58
N CYS A 77 2.94 8.27 -11.88
CA CYS A 77 2.61 6.93 -12.34
C CYS A 77 1.11 6.60 -12.19
N ASN A 78 0.24 7.59 -11.98
CA ASN A 78 -1.20 7.37 -11.81
C ASN A 78 -1.84 6.66 -13.00
N SER A 79 -1.37 6.94 -14.22
CA SER A 79 -1.87 6.29 -15.43
C SER A 79 -1.50 4.80 -15.53
N LEU A 80 -0.52 4.34 -14.73
CA LEU A 80 -0.07 2.95 -14.69
C LEU A 80 -0.88 2.09 -13.71
N ILE A 81 -1.63 2.73 -12.81
CA ILE A 81 -2.42 2.02 -11.80
C ILE A 81 -3.92 2.10 -12.11
N SER A 82 -4.62 1.02 -11.85
CA SER A 82 -6.07 0.96 -11.89
C SER A 82 -6.59 0.32 -10.61
N LEU A 83 -7.53 0.99 -9.95
CA LEU A 83 -8.15 0.49 -8.72
C LEU A 83 -9.46 -0.19 -9.09
N THR A 84 -9.55 -1.52 -8.88
CA THR A 84 -10.77 -2.28 -9.22
C THR A 84 -12.02 -1.75 -8.54
N SER A 85 -11.87 -1.18 -7.35
CA SER A 85 -12.97 -0.60 -6.56
C SER A 85 -13.05 0.92 -6.63
N GLY A 86 -12.14 1.58 -7.38
CA GLY A 86 -12.04 3.04 -7.44
C GLY A 86 -11.52 3.72 -6.17
N VAL A 87 -11.17 2.97 -5.13
CA VAL A 87 -10.68 3.50 -3.85
C VAL A 87 -9.33 2.89 -3.47
N PHE A 88 -8.47 3.73 -2.86
CA PHE A 88 -7.16 3.31 -2.38
C PHE A 88 -7.30 2.33 -1.19
N PRO A 89 -6.38 1.36 -1.06
CA PRO A 89 -6.41 0.41 0.04
C PRO A 89 -6.18 1.07 1.39
N VAL A 90 -6.80 0.49 2.40
CA VAL A 90 -6.59 0.82 3.81
C VAL A 90 -6.37 -0.48 4.57
N LEU A 91 -5.56 -0.42 5.62
CA LEU A 91 -5.32 -1.53 6.53
C LEU A 91 -6.28 -1.40 7.70
N SER A 92 -7.40 -2.11 7.62
CA SER A 92 -8.41 -2.15 8.66
C SER A 92 -7.87 -2.80 9.93
N PRO A 93 -8.41 -2.49 11.13
CA PRO A 93 -8.09 -3.23 12.35
C PRO A 93 -8.23 -4.74 12.16
N GLY A 94 -7.27 -5.51 12.67
CA GLY A 94 -7.19 -6.96 12.46
C GLY A 94 -6.36 -7.36 11.23
N ASP A 95 -6.63 -8.53 10.69
CA ASP A 95 -5.82 -9.14 9.61
C ASP A 95 -6.21 -8.59 8.24
N ASN A 96 -5.19 -8.23 7.46
CA ASN A 96 -5.34 -7.77 6.08
C ASN A 96 -4.51 -8.69 5.18
N GLY A 97 -5.18 -9.40 4.27
CA GLY A 97 -4.52 -10.26 3.30
C GLY A 97 -3.70 -9.46 2.30
N ILE A 98 -2.51 -9.96 1.97
CA ILE A 98 -1.62 -9.43 0.94
C ILE A 98 -1.49 -10.49 -0.16
N THR A 99 -1.98 -10.15 -1.35
CA THR A 99 -1.97 -11.06 -2.50
C THR A 99 -1.07 -10.51 -3.60
N LEU A 100 -0.09 -11.31 -4.01
CA LEU A 100 0.76 -11.04 -5.16
C LEU A 100 0.18 -11.82 -6.34
N GLY A 101 -0.48 -11.11 -7.24
CA GLY A 101 -0.98 -11.67 -8.49
C GLY A 101 0.14 -12.00 -9.47
N LYS A 102 -0.23 -12.64 -10.57
CA LYS A 102 0.72 -13.04 -11.61
C LYS A 102 1.44 -11.82 -12.17
N GLY A 103 2.77 -11.88 -12.21
CA GLY A 103 3.65 -10.82 -12.74
C GLY A 103 4.10 -9.78 -11.71
N ILE A 104 3.57 -9.84 -10.48
CA ILE A 104 4.13 -9.12 -9.33
C ILE A 104 5.18 -10.01 -8.67
N THR A 105 6.40 -9.49 -8.51
CA THR A 105 7.53 -10.24 -7.93
C THR A 105 7.73 -9.94 -6.46
N LYS A 106 7.39 -8.72 -6.04
CA LYS A 106 7.60 -8.23 -4.68
C LYS A 106 6.63 -7.11 -4.38
N ILE A 107 6.17 -7.03 -3.13
CA ILE A 107 5.47 -5.88 -2.58
C ILE A 107 6.22 -5.44 -1.33
N GLU A 108 6.54 -4.16 -1.22
CA GLU A 108 7.01 -3.56 0.03
C GLU A 108 5.94 -2.63 0.56
N LEU A 109 5.61 -2.77 1.84
CA LEU A 109 4.50 -2.05 2.46
C LEU A 109 4.98 -1.34 3.71
N ILE A 110 4.65 -0.06 3.83
CA ILE A 110 4.87 0.76 5.03
C ILE A 110 3.49 1.06 5.62
N PRO A 111 3.12 0.44 6.76
CA PRO A 111 1.73 0.45 7.21
C PRO A 111 1.20 1.80 7.70
N ARG A 112 2.07 2.65 8.26
CA ARG A 112 1.71 3.94 8.91
C ARG A 112 0.64 3.79 10.01
N TRP A 113 0.85 2.84 10.93
CA TRP A 113 0.02 2.67 12.12
C TRP A 113 -0.09 3.96 12.94
N TRP A 114 -1.30 4.25 13.41
CA TRP A 114 -1.55 5.41 14.24
C TRP A 114 -2.60 5.11 15.32
N ILE A 115 -2.57 5.93 16.37
CA ILE A 115 -3.51 5.98 17.50
C ILE A 115 -3.87 7.44 17.80
N VAL A 116 -4.88 7.66 18.64
CA VAL A 116 -5.21 8.98 19.22
C VAL A 116 -4.32 9.25 20.43
#